data_AF-A0A7J4FDI2-F1
#
_entry.id   AF-A0A7J4FDI2-F1
#
_cell.length_a   1.000
_cell.length_b   1.000
_cell.length_c   1.000
_cell.angle_alpha   90.00
_cell.angle_beta   90.00
_cell.angle_gamma   90.00
#
_symmetry.space_group_name_H-M   'P 1'
#
loop_
_entity.id
_entity.type
_entity.pdbx_description
1 polymer ?
#
loop_
_entity_poly.entity_id
_entity_poly.type
_entity_poly.pdbx_seq_one_letter_code
_entity_poly.pdbx_strand_id
1 'polypeptide(L)'
;MRCSADEVHRENLVRYAWVRQICDTMISDSLKVISANVRTRIDEDQLSAIIVYNPLNWPRTDCVDIEIKKPPPDFEIRDPDGNRVPYQVSKAGRGSLRIAFVAEDVPPCGYKTYAIVKAPEKPLFRTTLRCKGTRLENEYFSIHVDEERGASLRLLDKRTRLVYKGLNLFEDGETAATSTTTCRRYATGCSQPKIRGQGRA
;
A
#
# COMPACT_ATOMS: atom_id res chain seq x y z
N MET A 1 -20.67 -11.12 -2.67
CA MET A 1 -21.39 -12.38 -2.94
C MET A 1 -21.94 -12.28 -4.36
N ARG A 2 -21.56 -13.19 -5.27
CA ARG A 2 -21.97 -13.18 -6.69
C ARG A 2 -23.01 -14.28 -6.91
N CYS A 3 -24.29 -13.97 -6.72
CA CYS A 3 -25.38 -14.95 -6.82
C CYS A 3 -26.29 -14.71 -8.03
N SER A 4 -25.77 -14.07 -9.07
CA SER A 4 -26.52 -13.73 -10.29
C SER A 4 -25.83 -14.35 -11.51
N ALA A 5 -26.52 -14.37 -12.65
CA ALA A 5 -25.93 -14.81 -13.90
C ALA A 5 -24.72 -13.93 -14.30
N ASP A 6 -23.79 -14.50 -15.08
CA ASP A 6 -22.57 -13.80 -15.51
C ASP A 6 -22.86 -12.51 -16.30
N GLU A 7 -23.97 -12.49 -17.04
CA GLU A 7 -24.46 -11.29 -17.74
C GLU A 7 -24.72 -10.14 -16.77
N VAL A 8 -25.41 -10.39 -15.66
CA VAL A 8 -25.67 -9.40 -14.60
C VAL A 8 -24.36 -8.90 -14.00
N HIS A 9 -23.39 -9.78 -13.78
CA HIS A 9 -22.08 -9.39 -13.24
C HIS A 9 -21.27 -8.55 -14.23
N ARG A 10 -21.31 -8.87 -15.53
CA ARG A 10 -20.69 -8.06 -16.59
C ARG A 10 -21.32 -6.67 -16.69
N GLU A 11 -22.65 -6.59 -16.64
CA GLU A 11 -23.34 -5.29 -16.61
C GLU A 11 -22.97 -4.47 -15.37
N ASN A 12 -22.89 -5.11 -14.20
CA ASN A 12 -22.50 -4.42 -12.97
C ASN A 12 -21.07 -3.87 -13.03
N LEU A 13 -20.13 -4.57 -13.66
CA LEU A 13 -18.76 -4.05 -13.86
C LEU A 13 -18.77 -2.75 -14.68
N VAL A 14 -19.60 -2.66 -15.72
CA VAL A 14 -19.76 -1.44 -16.52
C VAL A 14 -20.36 -0.32 -15.67
N ARG A 15 -21.40 -0.62 -14.88
CA ARG A 15 -22.02 0.38 -13.98
C ARG A 15 -21.02 0.90 -12.94
N TYR A 16 -20.21 0.02 -12.34
CA TYR A 16 -19.16 0.44 -11.42
C TYR A 16 -18.10 1.30 -12.09
N ALA A 17 -17.73 1.00 -13.33
CA ALA A 17 -16.79 1.81 -14.10
C ALA A 17 -17.35 3.22 -14.35
N TRP A 18 -18.62 3.34 -14.73
CA TRP A 18 -19.27 4.63 -14.93
C TRP A 18 -19.37 5.46 -13.65
N VAL A 19 -19.80 4.82 -12.54
CA VAL A 19 -19.87 5.51 -11.24
C VAL A 19 -18.49 6.02 -10.84
N ARG A 20 -17.44 5.21 -10.98
CA ARG A 20 -16.06 5.64 -10.71
C ARG A 20 -15.65 6.83 -11.56
N GLN A 21 -15.89 6.79 -12.87
CA GLN A 21 -15.52 7.88 -13.77
C GLN A 21 -16.21 9.21 -13.40
N ILE A 22 -17.50 9.16 -13.06
CA ILE A 22 -18.24 10.34 -12.63
C ILE A 22 -17.69 10.86 -11.30
N CYS A 23 -17.48 9.98 -10.31
CA CYS A 23 -16.93 10.36 -9.02
C CYS A 23 -15.52 10.94 -9.14
N ASP A 24 -14.64 10.34 -9.94
CA ASP A 24 -13.27 10.82 -10.16
C ASP A 24 -13.26 12.21 -10.80
N THR A 25 -14.20 12.47 -11.72
CA THR A 25 -14.37 13.79 -12.33
C THR A 25 -14.82 14.82 -11.28
N MET A 26 -15.84 14.49 -10.48
CA MET A 26 -16.35 15.36 -9.41
C MET A 26 -15.28 15.66 -8.35
N ILE A 27 -14.52 14.65 -7.94
CA ILE A 27 -13.41 14.79 -6.99
C ILE A 27 -12.33 15.70 -7.57
N SER A 28 -11.92 15.46 -8.82
CA SER A 28 -10.91 16.28 -9.50
C SER A 28 -11.32 17.74 -9.59
N ASP A 29 -12.57 18.01 -9.98
CA ASP A 29 -13.06 19.39 -10.11
C ASP A 29 -13.21 20.09 -8.76
N SER A 30 -13.70 19.38 -7.74
CA SER A 30 -13.78 19.91 -6.38
C SER A 30 -12.39 20.21 -5.81
N LEU A 31 -11.42 19.31 -6.00
CA LEU A 31 -10.06 19.51 -5.54
C LEU A 31 -9.37 20.66 -6.28
N LYS A 32 -9.65 20.88 -7.57
CA LYS A 32 -9.14 22.06 -8.30
C LYS A 32 -9.63 23.35 -7.65
N VAL A 33 -10.92 23.46 -7.33
CA VAL A 33 -11.49 24.65 -6.68
C VAL A 33 -10.88 24.88 -5.31
N ILE A 34 -10.75 23.83 -4.50
CA ILE A 34 -10.12 23.94 -3.17
C ILE A 34 -8.66 24.36 -3.32
N SER A 35 -7.89 23.65 -4.15
CA SER A 35 -6.46 23.92 -4.35
C SER A 35 -6.15 25.34 -4.85
N ALA A 36 -7.05 25.94 -5.64
CA ALA A 36 -6.91 27.32 -6.11
C ALA A 36 -7.01 28.36 -4.98
N ASN A 37 -7.68 28.01 -3.88
CA ASN A 37 -7.84 28.88 -2.71
C ASN A 37 -6.84 28.57 -1.59
N VAL A 38 -6.02 27.53 -1.74
CA VAL A 38 -4.99 27.19 -0.76
C VAL A 38 -3.77 28.10 -0.97
N ARG A 39 -3.24 28.63 0.14
CA ARG A 39 -1.93 29.28 0.12
C ARG A 39 -0.85 28.22 -0.09
N THR A 40 -0.34 28.14 -1.32
CA THR A 40 0.63 27.12 -1.73
C THR A 40 2.08 27.56 -1.56
N ARG A 41 2.34 28.85 -1.34
CA ARG A 41 3.69 29.40 -1.20
C ARG A 41 4.17 29.29 0.26
N ILE A 42 5.16 28.44 0.48
CA ILE A 42 5.82 28.18 1.76
C ILE A 42 7.22 28.82 1.76
N ASP A 43 7.92 28.81 0.62
CA ASP A 43 9.30 29.31 0.47
C ASP A 43 9.42 30.24 -0.76
N GLU A 44 10.45 31.09 -0.79
CA GLU A 44 10.77 31.96 -1.93
C GLU A 44 11.32 31.16 -3.11
N ASP A 45 12.13 30.12 -2.84
CA ASP A 45 12.77 29.24 -3.83
C ASP A 45 11.88 28.04 -4.24
N GLN A 46 10.59 28.11 -3.92
CA GLN A 46 9.64 27.04 -4.19
C GLN A 46 9.35 26.89 -5.70
N LEU A 47 9.53 25.68 -6.21
CA LEU A 47 9.26 25.32 -7.60
C LEU A 47 7.83 24.80 -7.80
N SER A 48 7.31 24.05 -6.82
CA SER A 48 6.00 23.42 -6.90
C SER A 48 5.44 23.15 -5.51
N ALA A 49 4.12 23.01 -5.40
CA ALA A 49 3.43 22.64 -4.17
C ALA A 49 2.77 21.27 -4.32
N ILE A 50 2.81 20.48 -3.26
CA ILE A 50 2.06 19.24 -3.12
C ILE A 50 1.01 19.49 -2.05
N ILE A 51 -0.24 19.11 -2.31
CA ILE A 51 -1.32 19.21 -1.33
C ILE A 51 -1.82 17.80 -1.04
N VAL A 52 -1.68 17.38 0.21
CA VAL A 52 -2.16 16.07 0.68
C VAL A 52 -3.47 16.27 1.41
N TYR A 53 -4.54 15.69 0.89
CA TYR A 53 -5.88 15.75 1.48
C TYR A 53 -6.16 14.50 2.31
N ASN A 54 -6.72 14.69 3.51
CA ASN A 54 -7.23 13.62 4.34
C ASN A 54 -8.76 13.71 4.41
N PRO A 55 -9.49 12.81 3.70
CA PRO A 55 -10.96 12.81 3.72
C PRO A 55 -11.54 12.16 4.99
N LEU A 56 -10.71 11.60 5.88
CA LEU A 56 -11.17 10.92 7.09
C LEU A 56 -11.37 11.90 8.24
N ASN A 57 -12.25 11.57 9.18
CA ASN A 57 -12.54 12.40 10.35
C ASN A 57 -11.57 12.17 11.54
N TRP A 58 -10.37 11.63 11.29
CA TRP A 58 -9.30 11.49 12.28
C TRP A 58 -7.93 11.79 11.64
N PRO A 59 -6.92 12.23 12.43
CA PRO A 59 -5.59 12.51 11.90
C PRO A 59 -4.95 11.24 11.35
N ARG A 60 -4.22 11.36 10.23
CA ARG A 60 -3.59 10.22 9.56
C ARG A 60 -2.16 10.54 9.16
N THR A 61 -1.26 9.61 9.49
CA THR A 61 0.08 9.54 8.92
C THR A 61 0.13 8.40 7.91
N ASP A 62 0.57 8.68 6.68
CA ASP A 62 0.67 7.65 5.65
C ASP A 62 1.73 7.97 4.58
N CYS A 63 2.17 6.95 3.84
CA CYS A 63 3.05 7.09 2.69
C CYS A 63 2.27 7.61 1.49
N VAL A 64 2.72 8.74 0.94
CA VAL A 64 2.17 9.38 -0.25
C VAL A 64 3.12 9.14 -1.40
N ASP A 65 2.55 8.70 -2.53
CA ASP A 65 3.30 8.38 -3.75
C ASP A 65 2.76 9.21 -4.92
N ILE A 66 3.60 10.08 -5.47
CA ILE A 66 3.24 11.02 -6.53
C ILE A 66 4.20 10.92 -7.72
N GLU A 67 3.68 11.20 -8.91
CA GLU A 67 4.47 11.33 -10.12
C GLU A 67 4.66 12.81 -10.49
N ILE A 68 5.91 13.22 -10.62
CA ILE A 68 6.28 14.56 -11.09
C ILE A 68 6.72 14.49 -12.54
N LYS A 69 6.05 15.28 -13.38
CA LYS A 69 6.44 15.50 -14.78
C LYS A 69 7.50 16.60 -14.82
N LYS A 70 8.64 16.36 -15.48
CA LYS A 70 9.77 17.29 -15.58
C LYS A 70 10.31 17.73 -14.20
N PRO A 71 10.84 16.78 -13.39
CA PRO A 71 11.42 17.13 -12.10
C PRO A 71 12.64 18.05 -12.26
N PRO A 72 12.87 18.98 -11.31
CA PRO A 72 14.18 19.62 -11.18
C PRO A 72 15.28 18.58 -10.89
N PRO A 73 16.54 18.86 -11.25
CA PRO A 73 17.66 17.92 -11.06
C PRO A 73 17.86 17.53 -9.59
N ASP A 74 17.97 18.54 -8.72
CA ASP A 74 18.12 18.38 -7.27
C ASP A 74 17.06 19.22 -6.56
N PHE A 75 16.34 18.59 -5.63
CA PHE A 75 15.27 19.22 -4.87
C PHE A 75 15.17 18.67 -3.47
N GLU A 76 14.53 19.42 -2.59
CA GLU A 76 14.13 19.02 -1.25
C GLU A 76 12.62 19.17 -1.10
N ILE A 77 11.99 18.33 -0.27
CA ILE A 77 10.60 18.50 0.13
C ILE A 77 10.59 19.12 1.52
N ARG A 78 9.79 20.18 1.69
CA ARG A 78 9.58 20.84 2.98
C ARG A 78 8.12 20.75 3.41
N ASP A 79 7.92 20.60 4.71
CA ASP A 79 6.59 20.69 5.34
C ASP A 79 6.15 22.17 5.49
N PRO A 80 4.92 22.45 5.97
CA PRO A 80 4.46 23.83 6.23
C PRO A 80 5.30 24.57 7.27
N ASP A 81 5.98 23.86 8.16
CA ASP A 81 6.81 24.41 9.23
C ASP A 81 8.25 24.70 8.76
N GLY A 82 8.58 24.34 7.51
CA GLY A 82 9.89 24.53 6.89
C GLY A 82 10.89 23.38 7.12
N ASN A 83 10.49 22.30 7.81
CA ASN A 83 11.35 21.14 8.05
C ASN A 83 11.52 20.29 6.78
N ARG A 84 12.68 19.66 6.64
CA ARG A 84 12.99 18.79 5.51
C ARG A 84 12.33 17.42 5.70
N VAL A 85 11.54 17.00 4.73
CA VAL A 85 10.85 15.71 4.71
C VAL A 85 11.68 14.68 3.94
N PRO A 86 12.06 13.55 4.57
CA PRO A 86 12.70 12.44 3.87
C PRO A 86 11.82 11.86 2.77
N TYR A 87 12.40 11.64 1.59
CA TYR A 87 11.69 11.08 0.44
C TYR A 87 12.53 10.05 -0.30
N GLN A 88 11.84 9.15 -0.99
CA GLN A 88 12.42 8.13 -1.85
C GLN A 88 12.04 8.40 -3.31
N VAL A 89 13.04 8.34 -4.18
CA VAL A 89 12.87 8.51 -5.62
C VAL A 89 12.91 7.16 -6.31
N SER A 90 11.94 6.93 -7.20
CA SER A 90 11.95 5.85 -8.18
C SER A 90 11.75 6.42 -9.58
N LYS A 91 12.35 5.78 -10.60
CA LYS A 91 12.19 6.22 -11.99
C LYS A 91 10.78 5.87 -12.47
N ALA A 92 10.09 6.84 -13.07
CA ALA A 92 8.84 6.62 -13.79
C ALA A 92 9.05 7.00 -15.26
N GLY A 93 9.01 6.02 -16.17
CA GLY A 93 9.05 6.27 -17.62
C GLY A 93 10.15 7.22 -18.15
N ARG A 94 9.91 7.82 -19.32
CA ARG A 94 10.80 8.84 -19.91
C ARG A 94 10.42 10.23 -19.39
N GLY A 95 11.24 10.80 -18.52
CA GLY A 95 11.12 12.21 -18.11
C GLY A 95 10.13 12.50 -16.97
N SER A 96 9.60 11.46 -16.31
CA SER A 96 8.91 11.60 -15.03
C SER A 96 9.67 10.89 -13.91
N LEU A 97 9.33 11.27 -12.69
CA LEU A 97 9.99 10.79 -11.49
C LEU A 97 8.93 10.59 -10.42
N ARG A 98 8.95 9.40 -9.83
CA ARG A 98 7.98 8.99 -8.83
C ARG A 98 8.60 9.14 -7.45
N ILE A 99 7.94 9.89 -6.60
CA ILE A 99 8.42 10.27 -5.28
C ILE A 99 7.47 9.68 -4.25
N ALA A 100 8.04 8.96 -3.29
CA ALA A 100 7.34 8.50 -2.11
C ALA A 100 7.87 9.23 -0.87
N PHE A 101 7.00 9.77 -0.03
CA PHE A 101 7.36 10.37 1.25
C PHE A 101 6.24 10.12 2.27
N VAL A 102 6.53 10.25 3.56
CA VAL A 102 5.52 10.10 4.61
C VAL A 102 4.88 11.45 4.88
N ALA A 103 3.57 11.55 4.69
CA ALA A 103 2.79 12.71 5.12
C ALA A 103 2.35 12.48 6.57
N GLU A 104 3.00 13.18 7.50
CA GLU A 104 2.76 13.02 8.94
C GLU A 104 1.63 13.93 9.43
N ASP A 105 0.75 13.36 10.25
CA ASP A 105 -0.32 14.05 10.98
C ASP A 105 -1.17 14.97 10.10
N VAL A 106 -1.72 14.41 9.02
CA VAL A 106 -2.62 15.17 8.14
C VAL A 106 -3.97 15.36 8.85
N PRO A 107 -4.44 16.61 9.05
CA PRO A 107 -5.64 16.89 9.86
C PRO A 107 -6.92 16.20 9.36
N PRO A 108 -7.87 15.88 10.27
CA PRO A 108 -9.19 15.38 9.91
C PRO A 108 -9.93 16.27 8.92
N CYS A 109 -10.53 15.70 7.88
CA CYS A 109 -11.31 16.42 6.85
C CYS A 109 -10.57 17.65 6.30
N GLY A 110 -9.24 17.57 6.24
CA GLY A 110 -8.36 18.71 6.00
C GLY A 110 -7.28 18.40 4.99
N TYR A 111 -6.27 19.27 4.94
CA TYR A 111 -5.14 19.12 4.06
C TYR A 111 -3.85 19.60 4.72
N LYS A 112 -2.72 19.10 4.22
CA LYS A 112 -1.38 19.57 4.55
C LYS A 112 -0.61 19.84 3.26
N THR A 113 0.05 21.00 3.20
CA THR A 113 0.83 21.43 2.04
C THR A 113 2.30 21.08 2.22
N TYR A 114 2.97 20.75 1.13
CA TYR A 114 4.41 20.51 1.10
C TYR A 114 5.01 21.27 -0.08
N ALA A 115 6.19 21.84 0.11
CA ALA A 115 6.89 22.59 -0.92
C ALA A 115 8.02 21.76 -1.52
N ILE A 116 8.12 21.76 -2.84
CA ILE A 116 9.30 21.28 -3.55
C ILE A 116 10.18 22.49 -3.81
N VAL A 117 11.35 22.49 -3.19
CA VAL A 117 12.32 23.59 -3.25
C VAL A 117 13.56 23.11 -4.00
N LYS A 118 14.18 23.97 -4.80
CA LYS A 118 15.46 23.64 -5.46
C LYS A 118 16.53 23.45 -4.39
N ALA A 119 17.28 22.35 -4.48
CA ALA A 119 18.40 22.10 -3.57
C ALA A 119 19.72 22.27 -4.33
N PRO A 120 20.77 22.81 -3.68
CA PRO A 120 22.11 22.89 -4.29
C PRO A 120 22.75 21.51 -4.45
N GLU A 121 22.42 20.57 -3.57
CA GLU A 121 22.86 19.18 -3.62
C GLU A 121 21.70 18.25 -3.28
N LYS A 122 21.77 17.01 -3.78
CA LYS A 122 20.77 15.99 -3.46
C LYS A 122 20.82 15.65 -1.96
N PRO A 123 19.71 15.80 -1.22
CA PRO A 123 19.67 15.45 0.19
C PRO A 123 19.89 13.94 0.36
N LEU A 124 20.84 13.58 1.23
CA LEU A 124 21.08 12.20 1.63
C LEU A 124 20.37 11.91 2.95
N PHE A 125 19.31 11.11 2.89
CA PHE A 125 18.64 10.61 4.08
C PHE A 125 19.28 9.29 4.52
N ARG A 126 19.68 9.19 5.79
CA ARG A 126 20.19 7.93 6.34
C ARG A 126 19.02 6.98 6.49
N THR A 127 19.08 5.82 5.83
CA THR A 127 18.06 4.78 5.97
C THR A 127 18.65 3.58 6.73
N THR A 128 17.85 2.97 7.59
CA THR A 128 18.20 1.67 8.20
C THR A 128 17.86 0.49 7.28
N LEU A 129 17.25 0.75 6.11
CA LEU A 129 16.79 -0.27 5.20
C LEU A 129 17.99 -0.94 4.51
N ARG A 130 18.13 -2.24 4.70
CA ARG A 130 19.12 -3.09 4.06
C ARG A 130 18.40 -4.14 3.23
N CYS A 131 18.71 -4.19 1.94
CA CYS A 131 18.23 -5.23 1.04
C CYS A 131 19.43 -6.03 0.52
N LYS A 132 19.41 -7.35 0.70
CA LYS A 132 20.45 -8.26 0.21
C LYS A 132 19.82 -9.57 -0.24
N GLY A 133 19.80 -9.82 -1.55
CA GLY A 133 19.23 -11.03 -2.13
C GLY A 133 17.79 -11.25 -1.65
N THR A 134 17.56 -12.33 -0.92
CA THR A 134 16.27 -12.74 -0.33
C THR A 134 15.98 -12.16 1.06
N ARG A 135 16.73 -11.14 1.49
CA ARG A 135 16.56 -10.52 2.82
C ARG A 135 16.32 -9.02 2.71
N LEU A 136 15.27 -8.56 3.39
CA LEU A 136 14.92 -7.16 3.55
C LEU A 136 14.82 -6.84 5.04
N GLU A 137 15.55 -5.84 5.50
CA GLU A 137 15.63 -5.52 6.93
C GLU A 137 15.59 -4.02 7.17
N ASN A 138 14.80 -3.56 8.14
CA ASN A 138 14.82 -2.19 8.65
C ASN A 138 14.92 -2.19 10.20
N GLU A 139 14.68 -1.05 10.85
CA GLU A 139 14.73 -0.95 12.32
C GLU A 139 13.67 -1.79 13.04
N TYR A 140 12.54 -2.08 12.40
CA TYR A 140 11.40 -2.80 12.99
C TYR A 140 11.35 -4.28 12.61
N PHE A 141 11.63 -4.61 11.36
CA PHE A 141 11.39 -5.93 10.78
C PHE A 141 12.62 -6.47 10.07
N SER A 142 12.78 -7.79 10.12
CA SER A 142 13.66 -8.54 9.23
C SER A 142 12.82 -9.58 8.50
N ILE A 143 12.71 -9.43 7.18
CA ILE A 143 11.96 -10.29 6.29
C ILE A 143 12.94 -11.13 5.49
N HIS A 144 12.68 -12.44 5.42
CA HIS A 144 13.44 -13.38 4.60
C HIS A 144 12.47 -14.16 3.72
N VAL A 145 12.82 -14.29 2.44
CA VAL A 145 12.11 -15.13 1.48
C VAL A 145 12.71 -16.53 1.52
N ASP A 146 11.88 -17.52 1.86
CA ASP A 146 12.24 -18.93 1.88
C ASP A 146 11.92 -19.55 0.51
N GLU A 147 12.93 -19.62 -0.36
CA GLU A 147 12.77 -20.12 -1.73
C GLU A 147 12.40 -21.61 -1.79
N GLU A 148 12.83 -22.41 -0.81
CA GLU A 148 12.53 -23.85 -0.75
C GLU A 148 11.07 -24.13 -0.40
N ARG A 149 10.40 -23.18 0.27
CA ARG A 149 8.99 -23.27 0.67
C ARG A 149 8.08 -22.38 -0.18
N GLY A 150 8.23 -22.45 -1.50
CA GLY A 150 7.35 -21.71 -2.42
C GLY A 150 7.41 -20.20 -2.25
N ALA A 151 8.60 -19.67 -1.95
CA ALA A 151 8.84 -18.24 -1.66
C ALA A 151 8.05 -17.70 -0.46
N SER A 152 7.71 -18.56 0.51
CA SER A 152 7.04 -18.13 1.74
C SER A 152 7.89 -17.11 2.52
N LEU A 153 7.22 -16.17 3.19
CA LEU A 153 7.88 -15.12 3.95
C LEU A 153 8.07 -15.54 5.41
N ARG A 154 9.29 -15.34 5.90
CA ARG A 154 9.62 -15.37 7.33
C ARG A 154 9.84 -13.94 7.81
N LEU A 155 9.00 -13.49 8.74
CA LEU A 155 9.05 -12.15 9.32
C LEU A 155 9.48 -12.22 10.78
N LEU A 156 10.57 -11.54 11.13
CA LEU A 156 10.98 -11.29 12.50
C LEU A 156 10.61 -9.85 12.85
N ASP A 157 9.77 -9.67 13.85
CA ASP A 157 9.54 -8.39 14.50
C ASP A 157 10.62 -8.18 15.58
N LYS A 158 11.43 -7.13 15.43
CA LYS A 158 12.55 -6.83 16.34
C LYS A 158 12.08 -6.23 17.66
N ARG A 159 10.90 -5.60 17.70
CA ARG A 159 10.32 -5.00 18.90
C ARG A 159 9.79 -6.07 19.85
N THR A 160 9.02 -7.01 19.30
CA THR A 160 8.39 -8.09 20.07
C THR A 160 9.23 -9.36 20.14
N ARG A 161 10.27 -9.47 19.28
CA ARG A 161 11.10 -10.68 19.07
C ARG A 161 10.31 -11.89 18.55
N LEU A 162 9.07 -11.69 18.09
CA LEU A 162 8.25 -12.75 17.51
C LEU A 162 8.69 -13.07 16.08
N VAL A 163 8.69 -14.36 15.76
CA VAL A 163 9.02 -14.87 14.43
C VAL A 163 7.81 -15.53 13.82
N TYR A 164 7.33 -14.96 12.73
CA TYR A 164 6.24 -15.50 11.91
C TYR A 164 6.85 -16.23 10.70
N LYS A 165 6.35 -17.44 10.43
CA LYS A 165 6.84 -18.31 9.34
C LYS A 165 5.68 -18.75 8.47
N GLY A 166 5.95 -19.06 7.20
CA GLY A 166 4.93 -19.55 6.27
C GLY A 166 3.92 -18.47 5.89
N LEU A 167 4.30 -17.19 5.95
CA LEU A 167 3.44 -16.10 5.51
C LEU A 167 3.41 -16.02 3.99
N ASN A 168 2.32 -15.47 3.43
CA ASN A 168 2.14 -15.27 1.99
C ASN A 168 2.26 -16.56 1.15
N LEU A 169 1.83 -17.69 1.73
CA LEU A 169 1.68 -18.95 1.00
C LEU A 169 0.39 -18.90 0.18
N PHE A 170 0.50 -19.20 -1.12
CA PHE A 170 -0.66 -19.34 -1.99
C PHE A 170 -1.11 -20.79 -1.98
N GLU A 171 -2.34 -21.03 -1.54
CA GLU A 171 -2.99 -22.33 -1.63
C GLU A 171 -4.12 -22.22 -2.65
N ASP A 172 -4.08 -23.09 -3.67
CA ASP A 172 -5.19 -23.25 -4.61
C ASP A 172 -5.94 -24.55 -4.24
N GLY A 173 -7.25 -24.42 -4.05
CA GLY A 173 -8.09 -25.50 -3.57
C GLY A 173 -9.36 -25.59 -4.40
N GLU A 174 -9.58 -26.75 -5.01
CA GLU A 174 -10.79 -27.00 -5.77
C GLU A 174 -12.02 -27.03 -4.83
N THR A 175 -13.04 -26.27 -5.20
CA THR A 175 -14.33 -26.27 -4.51
C THR A 175 -15.41 -26.67 -5.50
N ALA A 176 -16.07 -27.80 -5.25
CA ALA A 176 -17.19 -28.30 -6.07
C ALA A 176 -18.55 -27.71 -5.64
N ALA A 177 -18.59 -26.48 -5.15
CA ALA A 177 -19.78 -25.88 -4.58
C ALA A 177 -20.16 -24.57 -5.29
N THR A 178 -21.45 -24.26 -5.29
CA THR A 178 -22.04 -23.08 -5.95
C THR A 178 -21.64 -21.77 -5.25
N SER A 179 -21.88 -20.61 -5.88
CA SER A 179 -21.44 -19.30 -5.36
C SER A 179 -21.96 -18.90 -3.97
N THR A 180 -22.91 -19.67 -3.43
CA THR A 180 -23.47 -19.51 -2.08
C THR A 180 -22.90 -20.50 -1.06
N THR A 181 -22.17 -21.53 -1.48
CA THR A 181 -21.68 -22.61 -0.61
C THR A 181 -20.20 -22.85 -0.87
N THR A 182 -19.36 -22.87 0.17
CA THR A 182 -17.99 -23.36 0.06
C THR A 182 -17.93 -24.72 0.74
N CYS A 183 -17.88 -25.81 -0.03
CA CYS A 183 -17.66 -27.15 0.51
C CYS A 183 -16.16 -27.45 0.50
N ARG A 184 -15.50 -27.32 1.66
CA ARG A 184 -14.13 -27.83 1.83
C ARG A 184 -14.19 -29.35 2.00
N ARG A 185 -13.76 -30.11 1.00
CA ARG A 185 -13.38 -31.51 1.22
C ARG A 185 -12.07 -31.52 2.01
N TYR A 186 -12.16 -31.57 3.33
CA TYR A 186 -11.01 -31.96 4.14
C TYR A 186 -10.75 -33.45 3.91
N ALA A 187 -9.82 -33.78 3.02
CA ALA A 187 -9.21 -35.10 2.97
C ALA A 187 -8.28 -35.24 4.18
N THR A 188 -8.86 -35.43 5.37
CA THR A 188 -8.09 -35.91 6.52
C THR A 188 -7.99 -37.42 6.40
N GLY A 189 -6.87 -37.88 5.84
CA GLY A 189 -6.37 -39.22 6.09
C GLY A 189 -6.05 -39.35 7.58
N CYS A 190 -7.05 -39.67 8.38
CA CYS A 190 -6.89 -40.03 9.79
C CYS A 190 -7.17 -41.52 9.91
N SER A 191 -6.11 -42.31 9.89
CA SER A 191 -6.12 -43.75 10.16
C SER A 191 -6.70 -44.00 11.55
N GLN A 192 -7.96 -44.44 11.63
CA GLN A 192 -8.50 -44.95 12.88
C GLN A 192 -7.90 -46.34 13.19
N PRO A 193 -7.43 -46.60 14.42
CA PRO A 193 -7.05 -47.95 14.82
C PRO A 193 -8.30 -48.83 15.00
N LYS A 194 -8.35 -49.95 14.27
CA LYS A 194 -9.35 -51.03 14.46
C LYS A 194 -9.23 -51.60 15.88
N ILE A 195 -10.24 -51.37 16.72
CA ILE A 195 -10.42 -52.13 17.96
C ILE A 195 -11.28 -53.36 17.63
N ARG A 196 -10.64 -54.54 17.67
CA ARG A 196 -11.31 -55.85 17.64
C ARG A 196 -12.09 -56.05 18.94
N GLY A 197 -13.41 -56.17 18.87
CA GLY A 197 -14.24 -56.68 19.97
C GLY A 197 -14.27 -58.21 19.93
N GLN A 198 -13.65 -58.83 20.94
CA GLN A 198 -13.79 -60.25 21.28
C GLN A 198 -15.21 -60.52 21.80
N GLY A 199 -15.72 -61.74 21.52
CA GLY A 199 -17.09 -62.14 21.82
C GLY A 199 -17.38 -62.47 23.28
N ARG A 200 -18.66 -62.77 23.52
CA ARG A 200 -19.24 -63.60 24.59
C ARG A 200 -20.49 -64.25 23.96
N ALA A 201 -20.50 -65.57 23.80
CA ALA A 201 -20.95 -66.57 24.78
C ALA A 201 -22.47 -66.52 24.97
#